data_AF-A0A0M3AK27-F1
#
_entry.id   AF-A0A0M3AK27-F1
#
_cell.length_a   1.000
_cell.length_b   1.000
_cell.length_c   1.000
_cell.angle_alpha   90.00
_cell.angle_beta   90.00
_cell.angle_gamma   90.00
#
_symmetry.space_group_name_H-M   'P 1'
#
loop_
_entity.id
_entity.type
_entity.pdbx_description
1 polymer ?
#
loop_
_entity_poly.entity_id
_entity_poly.type
_entity_poly.pdbx_seq_one_letter_code
_entity_poly.pdbx_strand_id
1 'polypeptide(L)'
;MTASLPDHSLVIQCRGLIIHHRDHWWLVEFPHLKRDLQRHRHPARAYLLSGRITTEFAKRAGLETGPRILLPSVAMLHPDQTCWAGNFELRPTIATAKPDQIDYDINAHVFHGSADELEERLARAMIEITLFPIPMEFTSVFTALPDEDVPVLAIRVSSYVCATFELLTARYMPTYRPRSPWRDISNESVFDSGAEVLGWMHADDWIRPR
;
A
#
# COMPACT_ATOMS: atom_id res chain seq x y z
N MET A 1 -23.67 -29.96 -0.94
CA MET A 1 -22.45 -29.31 -1.49
C MET A 1 -21.66 -28.77 -0.31
N THR A 2 -20.60 -29.48 0.07
CA THR A 2 -19.70 -29.10 1.16
C THR A 2 -18.81 -27.96 0.70
N ALA A 3 -18.92 -26.79 1.35
CA ALA A 3 -17.96 -25.71 1.17
C ALA A 3 -16.59 -26.22 1.62
N SER A 4 -15.62 -26.22 0.71
CA SER A 4 -14.22 -26.47 1.04
C SER A 4 -13.75 -25.37 1.97
N LEU A 5 -13.30 -25.74 3.18
CA LEU A 5 -12.54 -24.86 4.05
C LEU A 5 -11.35 -24.30 3.25
N PRO A 6 -11.02 -23.00 3.37
CA PRO A 6 -9.85 -22.44 2.71
C PRO A 6 -8.61 -23.21 3.16
N ASP A 7 -7.78 -23.59 2.20
CA ASP A 7 -6.57 -24.36 2.42
C ASP A 7 -5.68 -23.66 3.47
N HIS A 8 -5.59 -24.26 4.66
CA HIS A 8 -4.89 -23.73 5.83
C HIS A 8 -3.36 -23.68 5.64
N SER A 9 -2.87 -23.94 4.42
CA SER A 9 -1.46 -23.90 4.00
C SER A 9 -1.03 -22.63 3.26
N LEU A 10 -1.93 -21.63 3.11
CA LEU A 10 -1.63 -20.38 2.42
C LEU A 10 -0.61 -19.51 3.18
N VAL A 11 0.67 -19.84 3.03
CA VAL A 11 1.80 -19.03 3.44
C VAL A 11 2.11 -18.06 2.31
N ILE A 12 2.13 -16.76 2.61
CA ILE A 12 2.52 -15.74 1.64
C ILE A 12 3.95 -15.33 1.95
N GLN A 13 4.85 -15.51 0.98
CA GLN A 13 6.21 -15.01 1.03
C GLN A 13 6.34 -13.88 0.03
N CYS A 14 6.67 -12.69 0.51
CA CYS A 14 6.88 -11.57 -0.37
C CYS A 14 7.92 -10.59 0.18
N ARG A 15 8.42 -9.77 -0.73
CA ARG A 15 9.27 -8.64 -0.41
C ARG A 15 8.43 -7.37 -0.43
N GLY A 16 8.61 -6.50 0.54
CA GLY A 16 7.73 -5.35 0.64
C GLY A 16 8.10 -4.36 1.73
N LEU A 17 7.11 -3.54 2.05
CA LEU A 17 7.13 -2.57 3.15
C LEU A 17 6.08 -2.92 4.18
N ILE A 18 6.46 -2.98 5.45
CA ILE A 18 5.51 -2.83 6.54
C ILE A 18 5.30 -1.34 6.78
N ILE A 19 4.04 -0.93 6.93
CA ILE A 19 3.68 0.45 7.19
C ILE A 19 2.47 0.54 8.12
N HIS A 20 2.52 1.44 9.10
CA HIS A 20 1.35 1.81 9.90
C HIS A 20 0.59 2.94 9.19
N HIS A 21 -0.67 2.69 8.84
CA HIS A 21 -1.49 3.63 8.12
C HIS A 21 -2.98 3.41 8.43
N ARG A 22 -3.70 4.51 8.71
CA ARG A 22 -5.10 4.51 9.18
C ARG A 22 -5.33 3.59 10.37
N ASP A 23 -4.50 3.70 11.39
CA ASP A 23 -4.62 2.93 12.64
C ASP A 23 -4.52 1.40 12.46
N HIS A 24 -3.95 0.95 11.33
CA HIS A 24 -3.71 -0.45 11.04
C HIS A 24 -2.28 -0.66 10.54
N TRP A 25 -1.75 -1.85 10.79
CA TRP A 25 -0.51 -2.32 10.16
C TRP A 25 -0.82 -2.98 8.82
N TRP A 26 -0.02 -2.65 7.82
CA TRP A 26 -0.13 -3.20 6.47
C TRP A 26 1.20 -3.76 6.03
N LEU A 27 1.16 -4.83 5.23
CA LEU A 27 2.28 -5.23 4.39
C LEU A 27 1.93 -4.89 2.94
N VAL A 28 2.76 -4.09 2.28
CA VAL A 28 2.63 -3.79 0.85
C VAL A 28 3.76 -4.48 0.10
N GLU A 29 3.42 -5.35 -0.85
CA GLU A 29 4.36 -6.09 -1.67
C GLU A 29 5.00 -5.19 -2.74
N PHE A 30 6.33 -5.24 -2.82
CA PHE A 30 7.16 -4.62 -3.84
C PHE A 30 8.07 -5.69 -4.48
N PRO A 31 7.65 -6.32 -5.59
CA PRO A 31 8.37 -7.45 -6.20
C PRO A 31 9.81 -7.11 -6.65
N HIS A 32 10.08 -5.84 -6.91
CA HIS A 32 11.36 -5.36 -7.43
C HIS A 32 12.08 -4.36 -6.51
N LEU A 33 11.73 -4.35 -5.23
CA LEU A 33 12.41 -3.53 -4.22
C LEU A 33 13.95 -3.71 -4.37
N LYS A 34 14.74 -2.63 -4.43
CA LYS A 34 16.21 -2.63 -4.67
C LYS A 34 16.77 -3.33 -5.93
N ARG A 35 16.01 -3.58 -6.99
CA ARG A 35 16.64 -3.69 -8.33
C ARG A 35 16.79 -2.26 -8.83
N ASP A 36 18.02 -1.78 -9.04
CA ASP A 36 18.45 -0.37 -9.32
C ASP A 36 17.79 0.34 -10.52
N LEU A 37 16.71 -0.21 -11.08
CA LEU A 37 15.92 0.42 -12.12
C LEU A 37 14.81 1.23 -11.44
N GLN A 38 14.96 2.56 -11.39
CA GLN A 38 13.93 3.49 -10.90
C GLN A 38 12.54 3.26 -11.53
N ARG A 39 12.47 2.56 -12.66
CA ARG A 39 11.27 2.28 -13.45
C ARG A 39 10.36 1.17 -12.88
N HIS A 40 10.75 0.46 -11.83
CA HIS A 40 10.01 -0.74 -11.36
C HIS A 40 9.66 -0.74 -9.87
N ARG A 41 9.49 0.42 -9.22
CA ARG A 41 9.06 0.49 -7.81
C ARG A 41 7.55 0.49 -7.65
N HIS A 42 6.84 -0.33 -8.44
CA HIS A 42 5.39 -0.41 -8.33
C HIS A 42 5.01 -1.44 -7.26
N PRO A 43 4.20 -1.06 -6.26
CA PRO A 43 3.60 -2.03 -5.36
C PRO A 43 2.66 -2.94 -6.15
N ALA A 44 2.60 -4.22 -5.77
CA ALA A 44 1.74 -5.20 -6.42
C ALA A 44 0.43 -5.41 -5.65
N ARG A 45 0.51 -5.42 -4.31
CA ARG A 45 -0.62 -5.76 -3.45
C ARG A 45 -0.44 -5.26 -2.03
N ALA A 46 -1.52 -4.92 -1.35
CA ALA A 46 -1.55 -4.67 0.09
C ALA A 46 -2.23 -5.82 0.84
N TYR A 47 -1.71 -6.13 2.02
CA TYR A 47 -2.24 -7.11 2.96
C TYR A 47 -2.49 -6.42 4.30
N LEU A 48 -3.73 -6.51 4.80
CA LEU A 48 -4.06 -6.05 6.13
C LEU A 48 -3.46 -7.01 7.16
N LEU A 49 -2.72 -6.47 8.13
CA LEU A 49 -2.15 -7.25 9.21
C LEU A 49 -3.03 -7.14 10.46
N SER A 50 -3.09 -8.21 11.24
CA SER A 50 -3.79 -8.23 12.53
C SER A 50 -3.10 -7.33 13.60
N GLY A 51 -1.90 -6.83 13.29
CA GLY A 51 -1.00 -6.16 14.23
C GLY A 51 -0.18 -7.12 15.09
N ARG A 52 -0.31 -8.44 14.90
CA ARG A 52 0.40 -9.48 15.65
C ARG A 52 1.52 -10.14 14.84
N ILE A 53 2.43 -10.77 15.57
CA ILE A 53 3.37 -11.74 15.02
C ILE A 53 3.05 -13.14 15.57
N THR A 54 3.34 -14.19 14.81
CA THR A 54 3.06 -15.55 15.27
C THR A 54 3.87 -15.88 16.53
N THR A 55 3.30 -16.70 17.42
CA THR A 55 4.00 -17.15 18.64
C THR A 55 5.30 -17.86 18.33
N GLU A 56 5.32 -18.65 17.25
CA GLU A 56 6.51 -19.37 16.78
C GLU A 56 7.59 -18.40 16.33
N PHE A 57 7.21 -17.31 15.64
CA PHE A 57 8.15 -16.28 15.25
C PHE A 57 8.69 -15.51 16.46
N ALA A 58 7.81 -15.11 17.37
CA ALA A 58 8.19 -14.41 18.60
C ALA A 58 9.23 -15.20 19.41
N LYS A 59 9.03 -16.53 19.52
CA LYS A 59 10.00 -17.47 20.12
C LYS A 59 11.36 -17.43 19.43
N ARG A 60 11.38 -17.64 18.10
CA ARG A 60 12.62 -17.64 17.31
C ARG A 60 13.36 -16.30 17.36
N ALA A 61 12.61 -15.20 17.45
CA ALA A 61 13.15 -13.84 17.51
C ALA A 61 13.61 -13.42 18.92
N GLY A 62 13.39 -14.25 19.95
CA GLY A 62 13.70 -13.89 21.34
C GLY A 62 12.82 -12.76 21.90
N LEU A 63 11.62 -12.58 21.35
CA LEU A 63 10.67 -11.53 21.71
C LEU A 63 9.63 -11.98 22.75
N GLU A 64 9.87 -13.10 23.43
CA GLU A 64 9.05 -13.53 24.56
C GLU A 64 9.21 -12.52 25.71
N THR A 65 8.19 -11.68 25.92
CA THR A 65 8.16 -10.73 27.03
C THR A 65 7.94 -11.49 28.34
N GLY A 66 8.61 -11.08 29.42
CA GLY A 66 8.64 -11.72 30.74
C GLY A 66 7.28 -11.89 31.46
N PRO A 67 7.19 -11.80 32.80
CA PRO A 67 6.05 -12.31 33.59
C PRO A 67 4.67 -11.67 33.31
N ARG A 68 4.58 -10.67 32.42
CA ARG A 68 3.35 -10.19 31.80
C ARG A 68 3.35 -10.60 30.34
N ILE A 69 2.44 -11.52 29.97
CA ILE A 69 2.24 -11.98 28.61
C ILE A 69 1.64 -10.81 27.80
N LEU A 70 2.48 -9.96 27.21
CA LEU A 70 2.03 -9.10 26.12
C LEU A 70 1.92 -9.97 24.87
N LEU A 71 0.82 -9.83 24.14
CA LEU A 71 0.68 -10.51 22.85
C LEU A 71 1.78 -9.97 21.91
N PRO A 72 2.60 -10.83 21.29
CA PRO A 72 3.64 -10.40 20.38
C PRO A 72 3.06 -9.56 19.23
N SER A 73 3.60 -8.36 19.02
CA SER A 73 3.08 -7.38 18.07
C SER A 73 4.12 -6.98 17.03
N VAL A 74 3.64 -6.59 15.84
CA VAL A 74 4.45 -6.02 14.76
C VAL A 74 5.29 -4.83 15.23
N ALA A 75 4.72 -3.98 16.10
CA ALA A 75 5.41 -2.82 16.66
C ALA A 75 6.65 -3.20 17.51
N MET A 76 6.74 -4.43 18.02
CA MET A 76 7.89 -4.88 18.79
C MET A 76 9.10 -5.23 17.90
N LEU A 77 8.89 -5.44 16.60
CA LEU A 77 9.99 -5.76 15.67
C LEU A 77 10.91 -4.56 15.46
N HIS A 78 10.32 -3.37 15.33
CA HIS A 78 11.00 -2.10 15.14
C HIS A 78 10.24 -0.98 15.87
N PRO A 79 10.45 -0.80 17.18
CA PRO A 79 9.63 0.09 18.01
C PRO A 79 9.72 1.58 17.63
N ASP A 80 10.86 1.99 17.06
CA ASP A 80 11.10 3.38 16.65
C ASP A 80 10.70 3.66 15.19
N GLN A 81 10.13 2.68 14.48
CA GLN A 81 9.79 2.80 13.07
C GLN A 81 8.31 2.47 12.85
N THR A 82 7.65 3.32 12.06
CA THR A 82 6.29 3.09 11.58
C THR A 82 6.26 2.60 10.13
N CYS A 83 7.41 2.55 9.47
CA CYS A 83 7.56 2.07 8.10
C CYS A 83 8.97 1.47 7.88
N TRP A 84 9.05 0.27 7.32
CA TRP A 84 10.33 -0.36 6.98
C TRP A 84 10.23 -1.43 5.90
N ALA A 85 11.35 -1.69 5.25
CA ALA A 85 11.50 -2.67 4.19
C ALA A 85 12.02 -4.02 4.70
N GLY A 86 11.51 -5.10 4.13
CA GLY A 86 11.90 -6.45 4.52
C GLY A 86 11.48 -7.52 3.53
N ASN A 87 11.97 -8.74 3.78
CA ASN A 87 11.36 -9.96 3.25
C ASN A 87 10.47 -10.52 4.36
N PHE A 88 9.25 -10.90 4.02
CA PHE A 88 8.25 -11.30 4.99
C PHE A 88 7.64 -12.64 4.62
N GLU A 89 7.25 -13.37 5.66
CA GLU A 89 6.35 -14.49 5.56
C GLU A 89 5.09 -14.18 6.37
N LEU A 90 3.93 -14.26 5.75
CA LEU A 90 2.63 -14.05 6.37
C LEU A 90 1.86 -15.36 6.51
N ARG A 91 1.06 -15.44 7.59
CA ARG A 91 0.06 -16.50 7.78
C ARG A 91 -1.32 -15.88 8.03
N PRO A 92 -2.39 -16.45 7.45
CA PRO A 92 -3.76 -16.04 7.74
C PRO A 92 -4.04 -16.14 9.24
N THR A 93 -4.73 -15.14 9.77
CA THR A 93 -5.25 -15.19 11.13
C THR A 93 -6.39 -16.20 11.15
N ILE A 94 -6.22 -17.32 11.85
CA ILE A 94 -7.21 -18.42 11.89
C ILE A 94 -8.55 -17.98 12.53
N ALA A 95 -8.63 -16.77 13.09
CA ALA A 95 -9.67 -16.37 14.04
C ALA A 95 -10.57 -15.19 13.61
N THR A 96 -10.49 -14.64 12.39
CA THR A 96 -11.40 -13.55 12.01
C THR A 96 -12.75 -14.07 11.54
N ALA A 97 -13.78 -13.79 12.34
CA ALA A 97 -15.18 -14.20 12.18
C ALA A 97 -15.93 -13.58 10.98
N LYS A 98 -15.22 -12.92 10.07
CA LYS A 98 -15.74 -12.31 8.84
C LYS A 98 -15.18 -13.07 7.63
N PRO A 99 -15.99 -13.90 6.95
CA PRO A 99 -15.54 -14.73 5.83
C PRO A 99 -14.94 -13.94 4.66
N ASP A 100 -15.24 -12.65 4.57
CA ASP A 100 -14.85 -11.71 3.53
C ASP A 100 -13.56 -10.94 3.84
N GLN A 101 -13.00 -11.04 5.05
CA GLN A 101 -11.80 -10.30 5.46
C GLN A 101 -10.79 -11.20 6.17
N ILE A 102 -9.68 -11.49 5.49
CA ILE A 102 -8.55 -12.26 6.01
C ILE A 102 -7.44 -11.30 6.41
N ASP A 103 -7.20 -11.19 7.72
CA ASP A 103 -6.03 -10.51 8.26
C ASP A 103 -4.85 -11.47 8.35
N TYR A 104 -3.64 -10.94 8.35
CA TYR A 104 -2.42 -11.74 8.41
C TYR A 104 -1.55 -11.45 9.64
N ASP A 105 -0.98 -12.50 10.22
CA ASP A 105 0.10 -12.43 11.19
C ASP A 105 1.45 -12.56 10.47
N ILE A 106 2.47 -11.86 10.97
CA ILE A 106 3.84 -12.04 10.47
C ILE A 106 4.45 -13.29 11.10
N ASN A 107 4.91 -14.21 10.27
CA ASN A 107 5.56 -15.46 10.68
C ASN A 107 7.10 -15.45 10.51
N ALA A 108 7.63 -14.60 9.64
CA ALA A 108 9.07 -14.38 9.54
C ALA A 108 9.35 -13.01 8.94
N HIS A 109 10.52 -12.47 9.28
CA HIS A 109 11.00 -11.21 8.74
C HIS A 109 12.53 -11.20 8.62
N VAL A 110 13.03 -10.68 7.50
CA VAL A 110 14.44 -10.28 7.32
C VAL A 110 14.48 -8.79 6.99
N PHE A 111 15.03 -7.99 7.91
CA PHE A 111 15.12 -6.54 7.79
C PHE A 111 16.07 -6.12 6.67
N HIS A 112 15.63 -5.19 5.83
CA HIS A 112 16.42 -4.64 4.72
C HIS A 112 16.74 -3.16 4.87
N GLY A 113 16.18 -2.45 5.85
CA GLY A 113 16.37 -1.01 6.05
C GLY A 113 15.06 -0.23 6.08
N SER A 114 15.18 1.08 6.24
CA SER A 114 14.05 2.00 6.11
C SER A 114 13.53 2.06 4.68
N ALA A 115 12.22 2.27 4.53
CA ALA A 115 11.62 2.63 3.25
C ALA A 115 12.10 4.01 2.82
N ASP A 116 12.26 4.25 1.52
CA ASP A 116 12.43 5.62 1.04
C ASP A 116 11.07 6.35 0.89
N GLU A 117 11.10 7.68 0.81
CA GLU A 117 9.87 8.50 0.77
C GLU A 117 8.92 8.13 -0.38
N LEU A 118 9.48 7.78 -1.55
CA LEU A 118 8.68 7.41 -2.71
C LEU A 118 8.01 6.06 -2.49
N GLU A 119 8.75 5.07 -1.97
CA GLU A 119 8.20 3.75 -1.66
C GLU A 119 7.10 3.84 -0.60
N GLU A 120 7.29 4.68 0.42
CA GLU A 120 6.26 4.93 1.44
C GLU A 120 4.99 5.53 0.83
N ARG A 121 5.14 6.55 -0.03
CA ARG A 121 4.01 7.20 -0.73
C ARG A 121 3.25 6.22 -1.62
N LEU A 122 3.96 5.42 -2.41
CA LEU A 122 3.35 4.40 -3.27
C LEU A 122 2.68 3.29 -2.44
N ALA A 123 3.26 2.91 -1.30
CA ALA A 123 2.65 1.95 -0.38
C ALA A 123 1.33 2.47 0.18
N ARG A 124 1.28 3.74 0.60
CA ARG A 124 0.04 4.39 1.02
C ARG A 124 -0.99 4.37 -0.12
N ALA A 125 -0.62 4.81 -1.33
CA ALA A 125 -1.53 4.78 -2.48
C ALA A 125 -2.08 3.38 -2.81
N MET A 126 -1.29 2.31 -2.67
CA MET A 126 -1.76 0.93 -2.83
C MET A 126 -2.77 0.52 -1.77
N ILE A 127 -2.53 0.90 -0.50
CA ILE A 127 -3.50 0.67 0.58
C ILE A 127 -4.80 1.42 0.29
N GLU A 128 -4.69 2.66 -0.16
CA GLU A 128 -5.84 3.50 -0.50
C GLU A 128 -6.72 2.89 -1.60
N ILE A 129 -6.12 2.42 -2.69
CA ILE A 129 -6.86 1.75 -3.78
C ILE A 129 -7.49 0.44 -3.31
N THR A 130 -6.83 -0.26 -2.37
CA THR A 130 -7.37 -1.49 -1.78
C THR A 130 -8.60 -1.22 -0.92
N LEU A 131 -8.61 -0.10 -0.18
CA LEU A 131 -9.72 0.29 0.69
C LEU A 131 -10.86 0.99 -0.06
N PHE A 132 -10.51 1.79 -1.06
CA PHE A 132 -11.43 2.58 -1.87
C PHE A 132 -11.22 2.24 -3.34
N PRO A 133 -11.98 1.25 -3.87
CA PRO A 133 -11.92 0.92 -5.27
C PRO A 133 -12.14 2.15 -6.12
N ILE A 134 -11.23 2.39 -7.07
CA ILE A 134 -11.35 3.52 -7.98
C ILE A 134 -12.59 3.34 -8.88
N PRO A 135 -13.28 4.43 -9.25
CA PRO A 135 -14.39 4.34 -10.19
C PRO A 135 -13.93 3.76 -11.54
N MET A 136 -14.81 3.00 -12.20
CA MET A 136 -14.44 2.22 -13.39
C MET A 136 -14.02 3.06 -14.60
N GLU A 137 -14.40 4.34 -14.61
CA GLU A 137 -14.01 5.33 -15.61
C GLU A 137 -12.55 5.78 -15.47
N PHE A 138 -11.94 5.53 -14.31
CA PHE A 138 -10.55 5.89 -14.02
C PHE A 138 -9.64 4.67 -14.15
N THR A 139 -8.49 4.90 -14.77
CA THR A 139 -7.38 3.95 -14.84
C THR A 139 -6.49 4.10 -13.61
N SER A 140 -6.25 3.01 -12.88
CA SER A 140 -5.31 2.99 -11.75
C SER A 140 -3.90 3.35 -12.20
N VAL A 141 -3.21 4.18 -11.42
CA VAL A 141 -1.79 4.53 -11.65
C VAL A 141 -0.85 3.32 -11.56
N PHE A 142 -1.29 2.22 -10.94
CA PHE A 142 -0.53 0.97 -10.89
C PHE A 142 -0.82 0.04 -12.08
N THR A 143 -1.87 0.31 -12.85
CA THR A 143 -2.19 -0.42 -14.08
C THR A 143 -1.56 0.24 -15.29
N ALA A 144 -1.74 1.56 -15.44
CA ALA A 144 -1.14 2.34 -16.49
C ALA A 144 -1.00 3.80 -16.07
N LEU A 145 -0.03 4.49 -16.65
CA LEU A 145 0.21 5.92 -16.47
C LEU A 145 -0.18 6.65 -17.76
N PRO A 146 -0.63 7.92 -17.68
CA PRO A 146 -0.94 8.69 -18.88
C PRO A 146 0.33 9.06 -19.65
N ASP A 147 0.14 9.49 -20.89
CA ASP A 147 1.20 10.08 -21.70
C ASP A 147 1.81 11.31 -21.00
N GLU A 148 3.11 11.51 -21.24
CA GLU A 148 3.86 12.59 -20.60
C GLU A 148 3.32 13.97 -21.03
N ASP A 149 3.15 14.84 -20.04
CA ASP A 149 2.73 16.24 -20.19
C ASP A 149 1.34 16.44 -20.86
N VAL A 150 0.49 15.41 -20.84
CA VAL A 150 -0.90 15.50 -21.32
C VAL A 150 -1.85 15.79 -20.14
N PRO A 151 -2.78 16.75 -20.27
CA PRO A 151 -3.76 17.04 -19.22
C PRO A 151 -4.74 15.88 -19.05
N VAL A 152 -4.93 15.48 -17.80
CA VAL A 152 -5.86 14.42 -17.38
C VAL A 152 -6.72 14.90 -16.23
N LEU A 153 -7.85 14.22 -16.03
CA LEU A 153 -8.56 14.25 -14.77
C LEU A 153 -7.97 13.18 -13.88
N ALA A 154 -7.50 13.57 -12.70
CA ALA A 154 -6.90 12.69 -11.72
C ALA A 154 -7.73 12.69 -10.44
N ILE A 155 -7.81 11.52 -9.81
CA ILE A 155 -8.42 11.37 -8.49
C ILE A 155 -7.37 11.00 -7.45
N ARG A 156 -7.55 11.54 -6.26
CA ARG A 156 -6.83 11.15 -5.06
C ARG A 156 -7.81 11.00 -3.91
N VAL A 157 -7.37 10.42 -2.81
CA VAL A 157 -8.19 10.35 -1.60
C VAL A 157 -8.49 11.76 -1.11
N SER A 158 -9.75 11.98 -0.76
CA SER A 158 -10.21 13.24 -0.23
C SER A 158 -9.80 13.43 1.22
N SER A 159 -9.36 14.66 1.54
CA SER A 159 -9.22 15.13 2.92
C SER A 159 -10.55 15.56 3.54
N TYR A 160 -11.56 15.82 2.70
CA TYR A 160 -12.91 16.18 3.11
C TYR A 160 -13.71 14.93 3.50
N VAL A 161 -14.39 15.00 4.65
CA VAL A 161 -15.23 13.91 5.16
C VAL A 161 -16.47 13.59 4.30
N CYS A 162 -16.87 14.50 3.41
CA CYS A 162 -18.09 14.36 2.60
C CYS A 162 -17.86 13.74 1.21
N ALA A 163 -16.62 13.44 0.84
CA ALA A 163 -16.27 12.81 -0.43
C ALA A 163 -15.19 11.76 -0.20
N THR A 164 -15.24 10.64 -0.95
CA THR A 164 -14.16 9.64 -0.92
C THR A 164 -12.94 10.12 -1.71
N PHE A 165 -13.18 10.75 -2.85
CA PHE A 165 -12.14 11.21 -3.77
C PHE A 165 -12.23 12.71 -4.03
N GLU A 166 -11.08 13.36 -4.11
CA GLU A 166 -10.91 14.68 -4.70
C GLU A 166 -10.60 14.51 -6.20
N LEU A 167 -11.26 15.31 -7.03
CA LEU A 167 -11.00 15.38 -8.47
C LEU A 167 -10.14 16.61 -8.76
N LEU A 168 -9.07 16.43 -9.52
CA LEU A 168 -8.18 17.51 -9.95
C LEU A 168 -7.81 17.37 -11.43
N THR A 169 -7.40 18.48 -12.03
CA THR A 169 -6.72 18.49 -13.33
C THR A 169 -5.21 18.37 -13.10
N ALA A 170 -4.58 17.41 -13.77
CA ALA A 170 -3.17 17.11 -13.56
C ALA A 170 -2.45 16.76 -14.87
N ARG A 171 -1.13 16.74 -14.82
CA ARG A 171 -0.24 16.21 -15.86
C ARG A 171 0.79 15.29 -15.22
N TYR A 172 1.13 14.21 -15.91
CA TYR A 172 2.20 13.30 -15.50
C TYR A 172 3.51 13.71 -16.20
N MET A 173 4.53 14.11 -15.44
CA MET A 173 5.79 14.67 -15.96
C MET A 173 7.02 13.94 -15.38
N PRO A 174 7.23 12.66 -15.72
CA PRO A 174 8.29 11.84 -15.15
C PRO A 174 9.70 12.29 -15.56
N THR A 175 9.89 12.89 -16.75
CA THR A 175 11.21 13.38 -17.18
C THR A 175 11.59 14.64 -16.41
N TYR A 176 10.63 15.52 -16.13
CA TYR A 176 10.85 16.74 -15.37
C TYR A 176 11.19 16.43 -13.90
N ARG A 177 10.40 15.57 -13.23
CA ARG A 177 10.57 15.24 -11.80
C ARG A 177 10.28 13.76 -11.52
N PRO A 178 11.26 12.85 -11.68
CA PRO A 178 11.05 11.40 -11.61
C PRO A 178 10.48 10.85 -10.30
N ARG A 179 10.80 11.50 -9.16
CA ARG A 179 10.37 11.05 -7.81
C ARG A 179 9.08 11.68 -7.31
N SER A 180 8.56 12.68 -8.02
CA SER A 180 7.26 13.29 -7.77
C SER A 180 6.75 13.81 -9.11
N PRO A 181 6.20 12.94 -9.98
CA PRO A 181 5.96 13.27 -11.38
C PRO A 181 4.62 13.99 -11.63
N TRP A 182 3.67 13.93 -10.70
CA TRP A 182 2.34 14.51 -10.88
C TRP A 182 2.31 16.02 -10.63
N ARG A 183 1.86 16.79 -11.62
CA ARG A 183 1.77 18.25 -11.56
C ARG A 183 0.34 18.72 -11.71
N ASP A 184 -0.04 19.73 -10.93
CA ASP A 184 -1.29 20.44 -11.15
C ASP A 184 -1.17 21.41 -12.34
N ILE A 185 -2.25 22.14 -12.63
CA ILE A 185 -2.27 23.14 -13.70
C ILE A 185 -1.33 24.34 -13.45
N SER A 186 -0.99 24.60 -12.19
CA SER A 186 -0.03 25.64 -11.80
C SER A 186 1.42 25.18 -11.92
N ASN A 187 1.64 23.93 -12.34
CA ASN A 187 2.94 23.26 -12.41
C ASN A 187 3.57 22.98 -11.03
N GLU A 188 2.74 22.93 -9.99
CA GLU A 188 3.12 22.53 -8.64
C GLU A 188 2.91 21.03 -8.42
N SER A 189 3.65 20.46 -7.48
CA SER A 189 3.52 19.05 -7.12
C SER A 189 2.14 18.79 -6.53
N VAL A 190 1.39 17.84 -7.11
CA VAL A 190 0.06 17.45 -6.60
C VAL A 190 0.15 16.99 -5.14
N PHE A 191 1.27 16.36 -4.77
CA PHE A 191 1.52 15.89 -3.41
C PHE A 191 1.62 17.03 -2.38
N ASP A 192 2.06 18.22 -2.79
CA ASP A 192 2.26 19.34 -1.84
C ASP A 192 0.92 19.86 -1.31
N SER A 193 -0.18 19.53 -1.99
CA SER A 193 -1.54 19.88 -1.61
C SER A 193 -2.36 18.70 -1.07
N GLY A 194 -1.81 17.49 -0.95
CA GLY A 194 -2.57 16.33 -0.45
C GLY A 194 -2.00 14.96 -0.81
N ALA A 195 -2.90 13.98 -0.91
CA ALA A 195 -2.54 12.58 -1.14
C ALA A 195 -2.01 12.31 -2.56
N GLU A 196 -1.45 11.12 -2.75
CA GLU A 196 -1.04 10.61 -4.06
C GLU A 196 -2.22 10.45 -5.01
N VAL A 197 -1.95 10.61 -6.30
CA VAL A 197 -2.91 10.28 -7.36
C VAL A 197 -3.11 8.77 -7.40
N LEU A 198 -4.36 8.34 -7.36
CA LEU A 198 -4.75 6.93 -7.36
C LEU A 198 -5.19 6.44 -8.74
N GLY A 199 -5.87 7.32 -9.49
CA GLY A 199 -6.37 7.00 -10.81
C GLY A 199 -6.51 8.24 -11.68
N TRP A 200 -6.60 8.02 -12.98
CA TRP A 200 -6.71 9.07 -13.98
C TRP A 200 -7.59 8.67 -15.15
N MET A 201 -8.11 9.67 -15.88
CA MET A 201 -8.76 9.49 -17.17
C MET A 201 -8.45 10.69 -18.08
N HIS A 202 -8.55 10.52 -19.40
CA HIS A 202 -8.39 11.67 -20.30
C HIS A 202 -9.47 12.72 -20.01
N ALA A 203 -9.07 13.99 -19.97
CA ALA A 203 -10.01 15.08 -19.71
C ALA A 203 -11.07 15.21 -20.82
N ASP A 204 -10.66 14.94 -22.07
CA ASP A 204 -11.52 14.99 -23.25
C ASP A 204 -12.65 13.96 -23.23
N ASP A 205 -12.48 12.86 -22.48
CA ASP A 205 -13.49 11.80 -22.36
C ASP A 205 -14.64 12.21 -21.43
N TRP A 206 -14.46 13.23 -20.59
CA TRP A 206 -15.49 13.71 -19.65
C TRP A 206 -16.33 14.87 -20.18
N ILE A 207 -15.75 15.75 -21.00
CA ILE A 207 -16.39 17.00 -21.44
C ILE A 207 -17.34 16.78 -22.65
N ARG A 208 -17.37 15.58 -23.24
CA ARG A 208 -18.27 15.32 -24.37
C ARG A 208 -19.70 15.01 -23.89
N PRO A 209 -20.74 15.64 -24.48
CA PRO A 209 -22.11 15.21 -24.25
C PRO A 209 -22.25 13.73 -24.61
N ARG A 210 -22.93 12.96 -23.76
CA ARG A 210 -23.37 11.59 -24.06
C ARG A 210 -24.61 11.62 -24.95
#